data_AF-A0A0A2U4X4-F1
#
_entry.id   AF-A0A0A2U4X4-F1
#
_cell.length_a   1.000
_cell.length_b   1.000
_cell.length_c   1.000
_cell.angle_alpha   90.00
_cell.angle_beta   90.00
_cell.angle_gamma   90.00
#
_symmetry.space_group_name_H-M   'P 1'
#
loop_
_entity.id
_entity.type
_entity.pdbx_description
1 polymer ?
#
loop_
_entity_poly.entity_id
_entity_poly.type
_entity_poly.pdbx_seq_one_letter_code
_entity_poly.pdbx_strand_id
1 'polypeptide(L)'
;MQCSSSKFYKIIGAICSIIVSIPYIIHAYGPTEREVVIWGVFSLAWGIILLFLSISMYEKIVTYIGFVIVGLIQIPPIILWFTFHGYGISDNTPSSSFIAHWGYGIPHIIIFLICAAILYKRINLKT
;
A
#
# COMPACT_ATOMS: atom_id res chain seq x y z
N MET A 1 -10.08 28.15 3.79
CA MET A 1 -10.37 26.81 3.25
C MET A 1 -9.79 25.77 4.22
N GLN A 2 -10.54 25.39 5.25
CA GLN A 2 -10.07 24.39 6.23
C GLN A 2 -10.16 23.01 5.59
N CYS A 3 -9.02 22.34 5.43
CA CYS A 3 -8.98 20.93 5.06
C CYS A 3 -9.62 20.14 6.22
N SER A 4 -10.71 19.41 5.96
CA SER A 4 -11.28 18.56 7.01
C SER A 4 -10.20 17.57 7.46
N SER A 5 -10.11 17.31 8.77
CA SER A 5 -9.13 16.37 9.31
C SER A 5 -9.20 14.99 8.60
N SER A 6 -10.37 14.57 8.11
CA SER A 6 -10.54 13.37 7.29
C SER A 6 -9.83 13.44 5.93
N LYS A 7 -9.93 14.58 5.23
CA LYS A 7 -9.29 14.80 3.93
C LYS A 7 -7.77 14.69 4.03
N PHE A 8 -7.18 15.24 5.08
CA PHE A 8 -5.74 15.16 5.34
C PHE A 8 -5.23 13.72 5.45
N TYR A 9 -5.88 12.86 6.26
CA TYR A 9 -5.44 11.47 6.41
C TYR A 9 -5.55 10.66 5.13
N LYS A 10 -6.60 10.89 4.33
CA LYS A 10 -6.76 10.21 3.05
C LYS A 10 -5.67 10.60 2.05
N ILE A 11 -5.32 11.89 1.98
CA ILE A 11 -4.20 12.35 1.16
C ILE A 11 -2.91 11.67 1.60
N ILE A 12 -2.63 11.60 2.91
CA ILE A 12 -1.47 10.88 3.44
C ILE A 12 -1.50 9.41 3.04
N GLY A 13 -2.61 8.69 3.23
CA GLY A 13 -2.71 7.28 2.88
C GLY A 13 -2.49 7.01 1.39
N ALA A 14 -3.00 7.90 0.53
CA ALA A 14 -2.76 7.83 -0.91
C ALA A 14 -1.27 8.05 -1.25
N ILE A 15 -0.64 9.06 -0.64
CA ILE A 15 0.80 9.33 -0.82
C ILE A 15 1.66 8.18 -0.30
N CYS A 16 1.35 7.60 0.86
CA CYS A 16 2.08 6.44 1.38
C CYS A 16 1.99 5.24 0.42
N SER A 17 0.82 5.00 -0.19
CA SER A 17 0.64 3.94 -1.19
C SER A 17 1.49 4.15 -2.45
N ILE A 18 1.65 5.42 -2.87
CA ILE A 18 2.55 5.81 -3.95
C ILE A 18 4.01 5.60 -3.53
N ILE A 19 4.43 6.08 -2.36
CA ILE A 19 5.83 5.98 -1.91
C ILE A 19 6.26 4.51 -1.78
N VAL A 20 5.40 3.67 -1.24
CA VAL A 20 5.66 2.22 -1.11
C VAL A 20 5.91 1.55 -2.46
N SER A 21 5.28 2.02 -3.53
CA SER A 21 5.47 1.44 -4.85
C SER A 21 6.86 1.65 -5.43
N ILE A 22 7.56 2.72 -5.02
CA ILE A 22 8.84 3.10 -5.62
C ILE A 22 9.90 1.99 -5.43
N PRO A 23 10.17 1.51 -4.19
CA PRO A 23 11.10 0.39 -3.97
C PRO A 23 10.83 -0.86 -4.83
N TYR A 24 9.56 -1.19 -5.08
CA TYR A 24 9.15 -2.31 -5.92
C TYR A 24 9.53 -2.10 -7.39
N ILE A 25 9.24 -0.91 -7.93
CA ILE A 25 9.45 -0.60 -9.34
C ILE A 25 10.93 -0.45 -9.68
N ILE A 26 11.73 0.11 -8.75
CA ILE A 26 13.16 0.34 -8.95
C ILE A 26 14.04 -0.85 -8.55
N HIS A 27 13.44 -1.99 -8.18
CA HIS A 27 14.18 -3.18 -7.73
C HIS A 27 15.07 -2.90 -6.51
N ALA A 28 14.64 -2.03 -5.58
CA ALA A 28 15.42 -1.64 -4.40
C ALA A 28 15.66 -2.81 -3.43
N TYR A 29 14.81 -3.84 -3.49
CA TYR A 29 14.95 -5.05 -2.69
C TYR A 29 15.98 -6.02 -3.28
N GLY A 30 16.46 -5.78 -4.51
CA GLY A 30 17.37 -6.66 -5.24
C GLY A 30 16.76 -7.15 -6.55
N PRO A 31 17.28 -8.22 -7.15
CA PRO A 31 16.68 -8.85 -8.31
C PRO A 31 15.31 -9.43 -7.91
N THR A 32 14.26 -8.63 -8.09
CA THR A 32 12.89 -9.01 -7.75
C THR A 32 12.19 -9.65 -8.93
N GLU A 33 11.37 -10.65 -8.63
CA GLU A 33 10.51 -11.29 -9.62
C GLU A 33 9.52 -10.30 -10.25
N ARG A 34 9.00 -10.66 -11.42
CA ARG A 34 8.09 -9.80 -12.19
C ARG A 34 6.82 -9.47 -11.39
N GLU A 35 6.33 -10.41 -10.62
CA GLU A 35 5.14 -10.35 -9.77
C GLU A 35 5.28 -9.25 -8.71
N VAL A 36 6.48 -9.13 -8.14
CA VAL A 36 6.84 -8.13 -7.14
C VAL A 36 6.83 -6.73 -7.76
N VAL A 37 7.32 -6.60 -8.98
CA VAL A 37 7.26 -5.34 -9.74
C VAL A 37 5.82 -4.97 -10.12
N ILE A 38 5.03 -5.95 -10.58
CA ILE A 38 3.60 -5.75 -10.91
C ILE A 38 2.84 -5.26 -9.68
N TRP A 39 3.16 -5.79 -8.50
CA TRP A 39 2.64 -5.31 -7.22
C TRP A 39 2.95 -3.84 -6.96
N GLY A 40 4.19 -3.43 -7.22
CA GLY A 40 4.60 -2.02 -7.20
C GLY A 40 3.75 -1.16 -8.13
N VAL A 41 3.63 -1.54 -9.40
CA VAL A 41 2.83 -0.82 -10.39
C VAL A 41 1.37 -0.71 -9.98
N PHE A 42 0.77 -1.79 -9.46
CA PHE A 42 -0.59 -1.77 -8.93
C PHE A 42 -0.73 -0.76 -7.78
N SER A 43 0.17 -0.81 -6.79
CA SER A 43 0.17 0.12 -5.65
C SER A 43 0.32 1.57 -6.09
N LEU A 44 1.16 1.84 -7.09
CA LEU A 44 1.35 3.17 -7.67
C LEU A 44 0.06 3.69 -8.30
N ALA A 45 -0.50 2.93 -9.25
CA ALA A 45 -1.69 3.31 -9.99
C ALA A 45 -2.87 3.56 -9.04
N TRP A 46 -3.05 2.67 -8.07
CA TRP A 46 -4.13 2.78 -7.10
C TRP A 46 -3.93 3.95 -6.12
N GLY A 47 -2.70 4.20 -5.69
CA GLY A 47 -2.35 5.37 -4.88
C GLY A 47 -2.65 6.69 -5.59
N ILE A 48 -2.35 6.79 -6.89
CA ILE A 48 -2.69 7.95 -7.73
C ILE A 48 -4.21 8.15 -7.80
N ILE A 49 -4.97 7.09 -8.08
CA ILE A 49 -6.44 7.13 -8.11
C ILE A 49 -6.99 7.63 -6.77
N LEU A 50 -6.50 7.08 -5.66
CA LEU A 50 -6.91 7.51 -4.31
C LEU A 50 -6.56 8.96 -4.02
N LEU A 51 -5.41 9.46 -4.50
CA LEU A 51 -5.02 10.85 -4.33
C LEU A 51 -6.00 11.79 -5.03
N PHE A 52 -6.32 11.51 -6.29
CA PHE A 52 -7.32 12.29 -7.05
C PHE A 52 -8.69 12.26 -6.37
N LEU A 53 -9.15 11.08 -5.96
CA LEU A 53 -10.42 10.94 -5.25
C LEU A 53 -10.42 11.71 -3.92
N SER A 54 -9.31 11.70 -3.19
CA SER A 54 -9.17 12.36 -1.89
C SER A 54 -9.10 13.89 -1.98
N ILE A 55 -8.58 14.43 -3.08
CA ILE A 55 -8.48 15.88 -3.31
C ILE A 55 -9.79 16.44 -3.88
N SER A 56 -10.51 15.65 -4.68
CA SER A 56 -11.78 16.05 -5.29
C SER A 56 -12.82 16.46 -4.23
N MET A 57 -13.75 17.36 -4.59
CA MET A 57 -14.85 17.77 -3.70
C MET A 57 -15.87 16.64 -3.42
N TYR A 58 -15.69 15.49 -4.07
CA TYR A 58 -16.56 14.34 -3.95
C TYR A 58 -15.97 13.36 -2.94
N GLU A 59 -16.08 13.68 -1.64
CA GLU A 59 -15.89 12.70 -0.57
C GLU A 59 -17.02 11.65 -0.60
N LYS A 60 -17.01 10.81 -1.63
CA LYS A 60 -18.02 9.78 -1.88
C LYS A 60 -17.61 8.47 -1.24
N ILE A 61 -18.59 7.59 -1.10
CA ILE A 61 -18.39 6.19 -0.68
C ILE A 61 -17.29 5.48 -1.48
N VAL A 62 -17.09 5.88 -2.75
CA VAL A 62 -16.04 5.40 -3.65
C VAL A 62 -14.64 5.55 -3.05
N THR A 63 -14.32 6.69 -2.43
CA THR A 63 -13.00 6.89 -1.81
C THR A 63 -12.77 5.90 -0.67
N TYR A 64 -13.79 5.67 0.16
CA TYR A 64 -13.70 4.71 1.27
C TYR A 64 -13.62 3.27 0.79
N ILE A 65 -14.37 2.89 -0.26
CA ILE A 65 -14.23 1.59 -0.92
C ILE A 65 -12.79 1.42 -1.42
N GLY A 66 -12.21 2.46 -2.02
CA GLY A 66 -10.82 2.45 -2.46
C GLY A 66 -9.83 2.19 -1.31
N PHE A 67 -10.03 2.81 -0.13
CA PHE A 67 -9.21 2.55 1.05
C PHE A 67 -9.43 1.15 1.66
N VAL A 68 -10.65 0.59 1.58
CA VAL A 68 -10.89 -0.81 1.95
C VAL A 68 -10.06 -1.73 1.06
N ILE A 69 -10.12 -1.52 -0.26
CA ILE A 69 -9.38 -2.33 -1.23
C ILE A 69 -7.88 -2.26 -0.95
N VAL A 70 -7.31 -1.05 -0.78
CA VAL A 70 -5.88 -0.90 -0.45
C VAL A 70 -5.53 -1.56 0.86
N GLY A 71 -6.34 -1.39 1.90
CA GLY A 71 -6.09 -2.02 3.20
C GLY A 71 -6.03 -3.55 3.06
N LEU A 72 -7.04 -4.16 2.45
CA LEU A 72 -7.08 -5.62 2.28
C LEU A 72 -5.91 -6.14 1.45
N ILE A 73 -5.53 -5.41 0.41
CA ILE A 73 -4.44 -5.83 -0.46
C ILE A 73 -3.05 -5.73 0.22
N GLN A 74 -2.92 -4.99 1.33
CA GLN A 74 -1.68 -5.02 2.11
C GLN A 74 -1.50 -6.33 2.90
N ILE A 75 -2.57 -7.10 3.14
CA ILE A 75 -2.51 -8.29 4.00
C ILE A 75 -1.60 -9.37 3.39
N PRO A 76 -1.71 -9.76 2.10
CA PRO A 76 -0.80 -10.73 1.50
C PRO A 76 0.69 -10.36 1.65
N PRO A 77 1.20 -9.18 1.24
CA PRO A 77 2.61 -8.86 1.39
C PRO A 77 3.05 -8.84 2.86
N ILE A 78 2.20 -8.40 3.81
CA ILE A 78 2.52 -8.51 5.25
C ILE A 78 2.76 -9.96 5.63
N ILE A 79 1.87 -10.88 5.27
CA ILE A 79 2.02 -12.30 5.61
C ILE A 79 3.25 -12.90 4.93
N LEU A 80 3.44 -12.62 3.63
CA LEU A 80 4.52 -13.20 2.83
C LEU A 80 5.90 -12.75 3.31
N TRP A 81 6.09 -11.46 3.61
CA TRP A 81 7.37 -10.93 4.08
C TRP A 81 7.82 -11.54 5.41
N PHE A 82 6.88 -11.88 6.28
CA PHE A 82 7.17 -12.53 7.56
C PHE A 82 7.35 -14.03 7.41
N THR A 83 6.50 -14.69 6.62
CA THR A 83 6.52 -16.14 6.44
C THR A 83 7.81 -16.62 5.76
N PHE A 84 8.27 -15.88 4.75
CA PHE A 84 9.46 -16.23 3.98
C PHE A 84 10.75 -15.56 4.51
N HIS A 85 10.73 -14.97 5.70
CA HIS A 85 11.92 -14.31 6.23
C HIS A 85 13.12 -15.27 6.33
N GLY A 86 14.25 -14.86 5.76
CA GLY A 86 15.50 -15.64 5.74
C GLY A 86 15.56 -16.68 4.61
N TYR A 87 14.48 -16.87 3.85
CA TYR A 87 14.46 -17.75 2.68
C TYR A 87 14.83 -16.98 1.40
N GLY A 88 15.53 -17.66 0.49
CA GLY A 88 15.72 -17.19 -0.88
C GLY A 88 14.45 -17.41 -1.69
N ILE A 89 13.88 -16.35 -2.24
CA ILE A 89 12.75 -16.39 -3.18
C ILE A 89 13.33 -16.25 -4.59
N SER A 90 13.01 -17.22 -5.45
CA SER A 90 13.39 -17.21 -6.86
C SER A 90 12.51 -18.15 -7.68
N ASP A 91 12.01 -17.65 -8.79
CA ASP A 91 11.43 -18.35 -9.93
C ASP A 91 12.52 -18.72 -10.98
N ASN A 92 13.80 -18.59 -10.61
CA ASN A 92 15.00 -18.63 -11.45
C ASN A 92 15.16 -17.46 -12.43
N THR A 93 14.38 -16.38 -12.27
CA THR A 93 14.41 -15.23 -13.17
C THR A 93 14.34 -13.91 -12.38
N PRO A 94 15.45 -13.45 -11.75
CA PRO A 94 16.85 -13.77 -12.10
C PRO A 94 17.42 -15.00 -11.37
N SER A 95 18.55 -15.52 -11.84
CA SER A 95 19.20 -16.74 -11.30
C SER A 95 19.69 -16.61 -9.85
N SER A 96 19.79 -15.37 -9.34
CA SER A 96 20.14 -15.09 -7.95
C SER A 96 18.89 -14.98 -7.09
N SER A 97 18.78 -15.78 -6.04
CA SER A 97 17.69 -15.66 -5.08
C SER A 97 17.76 -14.36 -4.30
N PHE A 98 16.62 -13.68 -4.21
CA PHE A 98 16.45 -12.56 -3.29
C PHE A 98 16.14 -13.10 -1.89
N ILE A 99 16.86 -12.62 -0.87
CA ILE A 99 16.63 -13.05 0.53
C ILE A 99 15.52 -12.19 1.12
N ALA A 100 14.40 -12.83 1.46
CA ALA A 100 13.27 -12.11 2.03
C ALA A 100 13.56 -11.62 3.46
N HIS A 101 13.29 -10.33 3.69
CA HIS A 101 13.45 -9.69 4.98
C HIS A 101 12.10 -9.19 5.49
N TRP A 102 11.71 -9.57 6.72
CA TRP A 102 10.44 -9.13 7.33
C TRP A 102 10.30 -7.61 7.37
N GLY A 103 11.43 -6.90 7.45
CA GLY A 103 11.49 -5.43 7.44
C GLY A 103 10.86 -4.81 6.19
N TYR A 104 10.84 -5.52 5.06
CA TYR A 104 10.14 -5.07 3.84
C TYR A 104 8.61 -5.13 3.97
N GLY A 105 8.09 -5.82 5.00
CA GLY A 105 6.68 -5.79 5.38
C GLY A 105 6.25 -4.53 6.14
N ILE A 106 7.18 -3.80 6.78
CA ILE A 106 6.87 -2.61 7.59
C ILE A 106 6.06 -1.56 6.82
N PRO A 107 6.42 -1.18 5.58
CA PRO A 107 5.65 -0.19 4.85
C PRO A 107 4.20 -0.62 4.55
N HIS A 108 3.96 -1.92 4.35
CA HIS A 108 2.60 -2.46 4.16
C HIS A 108 1.78 -2.39 5.44
N ILE A 109 2.39 -2.68 6.60
CA ILE A 109 1.75 -2.53 7.91
C ILE A 109 1.34 -1.06 8.12
N ILE A 110 2.22 -0.11 7.81
CA ILE A 110 1.93 1.32 7.95
C ILE A 110 0.73 1.71 7.08
N ILE A 111 0.70 1.31 5.81
CA ILE A 111 -0.43 1.59 4.91
C ILE A 111 -1.71 0.94 5.43
N PHE A 112 -1.65 -0.31 5.87
CA PHE A 112 -2.79 -1.02 6.44
C PHE A 112 -3.38 -0.27 7.63
N LEU A 113 -2.53 0.15 8.57
CA LEU A 113 -2.96 0.91 9.76
C LEU A 113 -3.55 2.27 9.39
N ILE A 114 -2.98 2.97 8.40
CA ILE A 114 -3.54 4.24 7.91
C ILE A 114 -4.94 4.00 7.31
N CYS A 115 -5.11 2.97 6.48
CA CYS A 115 -6.40 2.61 5.91
C CYS A 115 -7.42 2.27 7.01
N ALA A 116 -7.03 1.45 7.99
CA ALA A 116 -7.87 1.10 9.13
C ALA A 116 -8.28 2.35 9.94
N ALA A 117 -7.35 3.27 10.20
CA ALA A 117 -7.64 4.52 10.91
C ALA A 117 -8.62 5.42 10.15
N ILE A 118 -8.48 5.56 8.82
CA ILE A 118 -9.41 6.31 7.97
C ILE A 118 -10.82 5.70 8.05
N LEU A 119 -10.94 4.38 7.97
CA LEU A 119 -12.21 3.66 7.99
C LEU A 119 -12.86 3.71 9.38
N TYR A 120 -12.09 3.49 10.44
CA TYR A 120 -12.56 3.60 11.83
C TYR A 120 -13.14 4.99 12.10
N LYS A 121 -12.42 6.05 11.71
CA LYS A 121 -12.89 7.42 11.87
C LYS A 121 -14.19 7.67 11.09
N ARG A 122 -14.34 7.11 9.90
CA ARG A 122 -15.56 7.23 9.10
C ARG A 122 -16.77 6.58 9.77
N ILE A 123 -16.58 5.41 10.39
CA ILE A 123 -17.66 4.70 11.08
C ILE A 123 -18.11 5.51 12.30
N ASN A 124 -17.16 5.99 13.13
CA ASN A 124 -17.46 6.73 14.35
C ASN A 124 -17.95 8.18 14.13
N LEU A 125 -17.72 8.79 12.97
CA LEU A 125 -18.31 10.09 12.63
C LEU A 125 -19.76 9.99 12.13
N LYS A 126 -20.27 8.78 11.91
CA LYS A 126 -21.67 8.54 11.50
C LYS A 126 -22.58 8.14 12.66
N THR A 127 -22.00 7.81 13.81
CA THR A 127 -22.68 7.64 15.11
C THR A 127 -22.67 8.95 15.88
#